data_AF-A0AAD6UFJ8-F1
#
_entry.id   AF-A0AAD6UFJ8-F1
#
_cell.length_a   1.000
_cell.length_b   1.000
_cell.length_c   1.000
_cell.angle_alpha   90.00
_cell.angle_beta   90.00
_cell.angle_gamma   90.00
#
_symmetry.space_group_name_H-M   'P 1'
#
loop_
_entity.id
_entity.type
_entity.pdbx_description
1 polymer ?
#
loop_
_entity_poly.entity_id
_entity_poly.type
_entity_poly.pdbx_seq_one_letter_code
_entity_poly.pdbx_strand_id
1 'polypeptide(L)'
;MTAKVPRKLLILDLNGTLLLRSKHTRPARPLSGPGMRTRTVHPRPYLQPLREYIFHPSTMLWLDTMVWSSAQPHSVADMVNSCFGTQQRKFLAIWARDTLGIPPALYHQKTQTTKDLRTPWGAFPAHDARTTLLLDDSVRKAHLHPFNHVCVEEYLQETRARDLEVWEASHSRATPLSAKRLAKNAKKATSKTKVDVDVKESAPPRAATYDETLLAVVGILETLKTEADVAEWIRGGGLWGDSARPPSPSPNALAVCMDALDLAPEPWFSSTEAVKYWAAQGVHALEALQIDVAAGIHGGH
;
A
#
# COMPACT_ATOMS: atom_id res chain seq x y z
N MET A 1 -6.08 16.90 34.81
CA MET A 1 -4.90 16.49 34.03
C MET A 1 -5.42 15.68 32.85
N THR A 2 -5.38 16.21 31.63
CA THR A 2 -5.74 15.42 30.44
C THR A 2 -4.62 14.41 30.19
N ALA A 3 -4.94 13.12 30.13
CA ALA A 3 -3.95 12.09 29.81
C ALA A 3 -3.32 12.42 28.44
N LYS A 4 -1.99 12.47 28.38
CA LYS A 4 -1.25 12.71 27.14
C LYS A 4 -1.46 11.50 26.24
N VAL A 5 -2.12 11.69 25.10
CA VAL A 5 -2.26 10.63 24.08
C VAL A 5 -0.86 10.14 23.71
N PRO A 6 -0.58 8.82 23.77
CA PRO A 6 0.74 8.30 23.45
C PRO A 6 1.06 8.58 21.98
N ARG A 7 2.25 9.11 21.70
CA ARG A 7 2.69 9.29 20.32
C ARG A 7 2.92 7.93 19.67
N LYS A 8 2.63 7.83 18.38
CA LYS A 8 2.82 6.67 17.51
C LYS A 8 3.82 7.02 16.41
N LEU A 9 4.51 6.02 15.87
CA LEU A 9 5.38 6.16 14.71
C LEU A 9 4.89 5.29 13.57
N LEU A 10 4.51 5.90 12.46
CA LEU A 10 4.23 5.22 11.20
C LEU A 10 5.47 5.25 10.30
N ILE A 11 5.94 4.08 9.89
CA ILE A 11 7.03 3.90 8.93
C ILE A 11 6.45 3.38 7.63
N LEU A 12 6.61 4.15 6.56
CA LEU A 12 6.05 3.86 5.25
C LEU A 12 7.10 3.24 4.33
N ASP A 13 6.84 2.04 3.81
CA ASP A 13 7.40 1.63 2.53
C ASP A 13 6.78 2.44 1.37
N LEU A 14 7.34 2.30 0.16
CA LEU A 14 6.91 3.07 -1.01
C LEU A 14 6.44 2.14 -2.13
N ASN A 15 7.37 1.58 -2.90
CA ASN A 15 7.04 0.84 -4.11
C ASN A 15 6.52 -0.56 -3.78
N GLY A 16 5.31 -0.87 -4.24
CA GLY A 16 4.57 -2.08 -3.87
C GLY A 16 3.58 -1.80 -2.73
N THR A 17 3.80 -0.77 -1.92
CA THR A 17 2.94 -0.43 -0.79
C THR A 17 2.02 0.76 -1.10
N LEU A 18 2.58 1.94 -1.39
CA LEU A 18 1.86 3.20 -1.63
C LEU A 18 1.73 3.56 -3.12
N LEU A 19 2.56 2.96 -3.96
CA LEU A 19 2.65 3.28 -5.39
C LEU A 19 3.25 2.11 -6.17
N LEU A 20 3.08 2.15 -7.48
CA LEU A 20 3.75 1.32 -8.46
C LEU A 20 4.68 2.19 -9.30
N ARG A 21 5.96 1.84 -9.41
CA ARG A 21 6.85 2.42 -10.45
C ARG A 21 6.79 1.61 -11.72
N SER A 22 6.73 2.31 -12.86
CA SER A 22 6.85 1.66 -14.17
C SER A 22 8.21 0.95 -14.32
N LYS A 23 8.23 -0.09 -15.16
CA LYS A 23 9.48 -0.78 -15.50
C LYS A 23 10.45 0.21 -16.17
N HIS A 24 11.74 0.00 -15.96
CA HIS A 24 12.75 0.78 -16.66
C HIS A 24 12.68 0.47 -18.15
N THR A 25 12.13 1.39 -18.94
CA THR A 25 12.15 1.30 -20.39
C THR A 25 13.37 2.06 -20.90
N ARG A 26 14.26 1.36 -21.62
CA ARG A 26 15.27 2.04 -22.41
C ARG A 26 14.54 2.84 -23.50
N PRO A 27 14.81 4.13 -23.68
CA PRO A 27 14.14 4.91 -24.70
C PRO A 27 14.46 4.30 -26.07
N ALA A 28 13.43 4.08 -26.89
CA ALA A 28 13.57 3.49 -28.23
C ALA A 28 14.41 4.36 -29.19
N ARG A 29 14.61 5.63 -28.85
CA ARG A 29 15.50 6.56 -29.52
C ARG A 29 16.25 7.40 -28.48
N PRO A 30 17.53 7.76 -28.71
CA PRO A 30 18.18 8.76 -27.89
C PRO A 30 17.35 10.04 -27.94
N LEU A 31 16.86 10.47 -26.78
CA LEU A 31 16.20 11.77 -26.66
C LEU A 31 17.29 12.83 -26.83
N SER A 32 17.11 13.70 -27.82
CA SER A 32 17.91 14.92 -27.98
C SER A 32 17.50 15.92 -26.89
N GLY A 33 18.01 15.74 -25.68
CA GLY A 33 17.78 16.64 -24.55
C GLY A 33 18.42 16.13 -23.25
N PRO A 34 18.89 17.03 -22.37
CA PRO A 34 19.48 16.64 -21.08
C PRO A 34 18.35 16.26 -20.12
N GLY A 35 17.93 15.01 -20.16
CA GLY A 35 16.93 14.49 -19.21
C GLY A 35 16.87 12.97 -19.26
N MET A 36 17.44 12.30 -18.26
CA MET A 36 17.08 10.91 -18.01
C MET A 36 15.59 10.88 -17.66
N ARG A 37 14.79 10.13 -18.43
CA ARG A 37 13.38 9.91 -18.07
C ARG A 37 13.35 9.15 -16.74
N THR A 38 12.91 9.82 -15.68
CA THR A 38 12.56 9.17 -14.42
C THR A 38 11.44 8.18 -14.68
N ARG A 39 11.45 7.05 -13.95
CA ARG A 39 10.37 6.06 -14.10
C ARG A 39 9.06 6.69 -13.63
N THR A 40 7.99 6.47 -14.39
CA THR A 40 6.66 6.94 -14.01
C THR A 40 6.25 6.35 -12.67
N VAL A 41 5.75 7.20 -11.79
CA VAL A 41 5.21 6.83 -10.48
C VAL A 41 3.69 6.80 -10.60
N HIS A 42 3.08 5.69 -10.23
CA HIS A 42 1.63 5.52 -10.23
C HIS A 42 1.16 5.35 -8.78
N PRO A 43 0.57 6.38 -8.16
CA PRO A 43 -0.05 6.27 -6.85
C PRO A 43 -1.03 5.09 -6.77
N ARG A 44 -1.03 4.40 -5.64
CA ARG A 44 -2.10 3.47 -5.26
C ARG A 44 -3.39 4.28 -5.00
N PRO A 45 -4.59 3.74 -5.29
CA PRO A 45 -5.83 4.46 -5.01
C PRO A 45 -5.89 4.94 -3.57
N TYR A 46 -6.50 6.11 -3.36
CA TYR A 46 -6.68 6.76 -2.06
C TYR A 46 -5.38 7.23 -1.37
N LEU A 47 -4.26 7.32 -2.09
CA LEU A 47 -3.02 7.88 -1.53
C LEU A 47 -3.17 9.35 -1.11
N GLN A 48 -3.96 10.14 -1.84
CA GLN A 48 -4.22 11.53 -1.46
C GLN A 48 -4.96 11.64 -0.11
N PRO A 49 -6.11 10.97 0.10
CA PRO A 49 -6.77 10.94 1.40
C PRO A 49 -5.85 10.46 2.54
N LEU A 50 -5.07 9.39 2.33
CA LEU A 50 -4.09 8.92 3.33
C LEU A 50 -3.07 10.02 3.67
N ARG A 51 -2.52 10.69 2.66
CA ARG A 51 -1.56 11.79 2.83
C ARG A 51 -2.16 12.95 3.60
N GLU A 52 -3.41 13.32 3.30
CA GLU A 52 -4.13 14.36 4.02
C GLU A 52 -4.38 13.95 5.47
N TYR A 53 -4.74 12.69 5.73
CA TYR A 53 -4.96 12.15 7.06
C TYR A 53 -3.68 12.18 7.92
N ILE A 54 -2.57 11.60 7.47
CA ILE A 54 -1.33 11.52 8.25
C ILE A 54 -0.71 12.90 8.53
N PHE A 55 -1.03 13.89 7.69
CA PHE A 55 -0.52 15.27 7.82
C PHE A 55 -1.58 16.28 8.27
N HIS A 56 -2.76 15.81 8.66
CA HIS A 56 -3.79 16.63 9.26
C HIS A 56 -3.29 17.15 10.62
N PRO A 57 -3.52 18.43 10.99
CA PRO A 57 -3.04 18.97 12.25
C PRO A 57 -3.40 18.12 13.48
N SER A 58 -4.64 17.62 13.55
CA SER A 58 -5.09 16.76 14.64
C SER A 58 -4.41 15.39 14.67
N THR A 59 -4.03 14.86 13.50
CA THR A 59 -3.35 13.56 13.40
C THR A 59 -1.89 13.68 13.83
N MET A 60 -1.20 14.74 13.40
CA MET A 60 0.21 14.99 13.76
C MET A 60 0.44 15.23 15.27
N LEU A 61 -0.62 15.53 16.04
CA LEU A 61 -0.55 15.62 17.50
C LEU A 61 -0.17 14.28 18.15
N TRP A 62 -0.55 13.16 17.53
CA TRP A 62 -0.33 11.82 18.07
C TRP A 62 0.47 10.92 17.13
N LEU A 63 0.56 11.21 15.83
CA LEU A 63 1.25 10.38 14.85
C LEU A 63 2.49 11.09 14.27
N ASP A 64 3.66 10.52 14.53
CA ASP A 64 4.87 10.76 13.75
C ASP A 64 4.87 9.87 12.51
N THR A 65 5.37 10.38 11.39
CA THR A 65 5.47 9.60 10.15
C THR A 65 6.86 9.72 9.55
N MET A 66 7.40 8.62 9.05
CA MET A 66 8.63 8.58 8.27
C MET A 66 8.51 7.66 7.06
N VAL A 67 9.38 7.85 6.09
CA VAL A 67 9.56 6.92 4.97
C VAL A 67 10.79 6.07 5.23
N TRP A 68 10.70 4.76 4.99
CA TRP A 68 11.85 3.87 4.96
C TRP A 68 11.72 2.90 3.78
N SER A 69 12.46 3.12 2.70
CA SER A 69 12.34 2.32 1.47
C SER A 69 13.61 1.53 1.15
N SER A 70 13.44 0.33 0.59
CA SER A 70 14.55 -0.49 0.09
C SER A 70 15.16 -0.01 -1.23
N ALA A 71 14.59 1.05 -1.83
CA ALA A 71 15.11 1.68 -3.05
C ALA A 71 16.28 2.62 -2.76
N GLN A 72 17.14 2.84 -3.76
CA GLN A 72 18.27 3.76 -3.64
C GLN A 72 17.82 5.23 -3.43
N PRO A 73 18.64 6.08 -2.78
CA PRO A 73 18.25 7.45 -2.41
C PRO A 73 17.61 8.28 -3.53
N HIS A 74 18.20 8.29 -4.73
CA HIS A 74 17.64 9.04 -5.86
C HIS A 74 16.24 8.54 -6.27
N SER A 75 16.00 7.22 -6.21
CA SER A 75 14.71 6.64 -6.53
C SER A 75 13.67 6.94 -5.44
N VAL A 76 14.09 7.01 -4.18
CA VAL A 76 13.23 7.43 -3.06
C VAL A 76 12.85 8.90 -3.21
N ALA A 77 13.81 9.78 -3.52
CA ALA A 77 13.56 11.19 -3.77
C ALA A 77 12.52 11.41 -4.88
N ASP A 78 12.66 10.70 -6.01
CA ASP A 78 11.68 10.74 -7.11
C ASP A 78 10.27 10.35 -6.64
N MET A 79 10.14 9.19 -5.98
CA MET A 79 8.85 8.67 -5.49
C MET A 79 8.20 9.60 -4.48
N VAL A 80 8.97 10.07 -3.49
CA VAL A 80 8.47 10.95 -2.44
C VAL A 80 8.02 12.27 -3.03
N ASN A 81 8.80 12.85 -3.95
CA ASN A 81 8.42 14.10 -4.61
C ASN A 81 7.11 13.93 -5.41
N SER A 82 6.96 12.82 -6.15
CA SER A 82 5.73 12.54 -6.90
C SER A 82 4.50 12.35 -6.00
N CYS A 83 4.64 11.69 -4.86
CA CYS A 83 3.50 11.34 -3.99
C CYS A 83 3.18 12.42 -2.94
N PHE A 84 4.18 13.08 -2.38
CA PHE A 84 4.03 13.97 -1.23
C PHE A 84 4.35 15.44 -1.55
N GLY A 85 5.04 15.73 -2.67
CA GLY A 85 5.37 17.09 -3.08
C GLY A 85 6.02 17.89 -1.95
N THR A 86 5.52 19.09 -1.67
CA THR A 86 6.07 19.93 -0.59
C THR A 86 5.80 19.36 0.80
N GLN A 87 4.77 18.52 0.97
CA GLN A 87 4.41 17.97 2.28
C GLN A 87 5.44 16.97 2.81
N GLN A 88 6.38 16.49 1.98
CA GLN A 88 7.48 15.63 2.42
C GLN A 88 8.31 16.24 3.57
N ARG A 89 8.32 17.58 3.72
CA ARG A 89 8.95 18.29 4.84
C ARG A 89 8.33 17.97 6.22
N LYS A 90 7.15 17.37 6.24
CA LYS A 90 6.44 16.98 7.46
C LYS A 90 6.85 15.58 7.96
N PHE A 91 7.59 14.81 7.17
CA PHE A 91 8.14 13.55 7.64
C PHE A 91 9.22 13.78 8.69
N LEU A 92 9.24 12.93 9.71
CA LEU A 92 10.29 12.88 10.71
C LEU A 92 11.63 12.49 10.07
N ALA A 93 11.60 11.56 9.11
CA ALA A 93 12.75 11.15 8.32
C ALA A 93 12.32 10.58 6.97
N ILE A 94 13.24 10.62 6.00
CA ILE A 94 13.10 9.95 4.71
C ILE A 94 14.35 9.12 4.51
N TRP A 95 14.21 7.81 4.75
CA TRP A 95 15.30 6.85 4.71
C TRP A 95 15.18 5.96 3.49
N ALA A 96 16.33 5.69 2.88
CA ALA A 96 16.47 4.89 1.69
C ALA A 96 17.38 3.68 1.96
N ARG A 97 17.74 2.96 0.91
CA ARG A 97 18.53 1.72 0.96
C ARG A 97 19.84 1.83 1.74
N ASP A 98 20.46 2.99 1.74
CA ASP A 98 21.70 3.34 2.45
C ASP A 98 21.58 3.27 3.97
N THR A 99 20.36 3.31 4.50
CA THR A 99 20.08 3.22 5.96
C THR A 99 19.71 1.82 6.44
N LEU A 100 19.63 0.83 5.53
CA LEU A 100 19.22 -0.54 5.85
C LEU A 100 20.36 -1.42 6.37
N GLY A 101 21.55 -0.86 6.59
CA GLY A 101 22.72 -1.63 7.06
C GLY A 101 23.21 -2.68 6.05
N ILE A 102 22.93 -2.48 4.76
CA ILE A 102 23.35 -3.43 3.70
C ILE A 102 24.87 -3.32 3.53
N PRO A 103 25.62 -4.45 3.56
CA PRO A 103 27.05 -4.43 3.30
C PRO A 103 27.37 -3.81 1.93
N PRO A 104 28.46 -3.03 1.80
CA PRO A 104 28.81 -2.35 0.54
C PRO A 104 28.85 -3.29 -0.67
N ALA A 105 29.31 -4.53 -0.50
CA ALA A 105 29.37 -5.55 -1.55
C ALA A 105 28.00 -5.93 -2.14
N LEU A 106 26.92 -5.83 -1.35
CA LEU A 106 25.56 -6.20 -1.73
C LEU A 106 24.69 -4.99 -2.08
N TYR A 107 25.21 -3.77 -1.87
CA TYR A 107 24.43 -2.54 -1.97
C TYR A 107 23.77 -2.34 -3.33
N HIS A 108 24.49 -2.65 -4.42
CA HIS A 108 23.98 -2.51 -5.80
C HIS A 108 23.26 -3.77 -6.33
N GLN A 109 23.18 -4.83 -5.53
CA GLN A 109 22.58 -6.09 -5.95
C GLN A 109 21.11 -6.17 -5.54
N LYS A 110 20.31 -6.94 -6.27
CA LYS A 110 18.98 -7.35 -5.82
C LYS A 110 19.13 -8.39 -4.71
N THR A 111 19.21 -7.91 -3.48
CA THR A 111 19.26 -8.75 -2.28
C THR A 111 18.02 -8.51 -1.43
N GLN A 112 17.59 -9.55 -0.70
CA GLN A 112 16.55 -9.42 0.32
C GLN A 112 17.01 -8.42 1.38
N THR A 113 16.16 -7.46 1.70
CA THR A 113 16.45 -6.43 2.70
C THR A 113 15.65 -6.68 3.97
N THR A 114 16.20 -6.31 5.12
CA THR A 114 15.50 -6.32 6.41
C THR A 114 15.37 -4.88 6.94
N LYS A 115 14.20 -4.52 7.46
CA LYS A 115 13.91 -3.26 8.15
C LYS A 115 13.89 -3.53 9.64
N ASP A 116 15.08 -3.50 10.24
CA ASP A 116 15.23 -3.68 11.67
C ASP A 116 14.76 -2.44 12.44
N LEU A 117 13.61 -2.53 13.12
CA LEU A 117 13.01 -1.39 13.83
C LEU A 117 13.87 -0.85 14.98
N ARG A 118 14.91 -1.58 15.42
CA ARG A 118 15.92 -1.03 16.35
C ARG A 118 16.64 0.19 15.77
N THR A 119 16.78 0.28 14.45
CA THR A 119 17.39 1.45 13.78
C THR A 119 16.56 2.73 13.98
N PRO A 120 15.27 2.79 13.61
CA PRO A 120 14.45 3.97 13.90
C PRO A 120 14.23 4.20 15.40
N TRP A 121 14.14 3.17 16.25
CA TRP A 121 14.04 3.36 17.70
C TRP A 121 15.30 3.99 18.30
N GLY A 122 16.49 3.66 17.77
CA GLY A 122 17.73 4.31 18.16
C GLY A 122 17.80 5.80 17.75
N ALA A 123 17.25 6.15 16.57
CA ALA A 123 17.19 7.54 16.10
C ALA A 123 16.06 8.35 16.76
N PHE A 124 14.96 7.70 17.12
CA PHE A 124 13.75 8.29 17.68
C PHE A 124 13.35 7.58 18.98
N PRO A 125 14.09 7.80 20.09
CA PRO A 125 13.93 7.05 21.34
C PRO A 125 12.61 7.31 22.09
N ALA A 126 11.77 8.21 21.58
CA ALA A 126 10.38 8.36 22.04
C ALA A 126 9.46 7.23 21.56
N HIS A 127 9.96 6.36 20.66
CA HIS A 127 9.21 5.27 20.05
C HIS A 127 9.90 3.92 20.26
N ASP A 128 9.07 2.88 20.40
CA ASP A 128 9.49 1.50 20.57
C ASP A 128 8.46 0.55 19.92
N ALA A 129 8.52 -0.74 20.26
CA ALA A 129 7.59 -1.75 19.77
C ALA A 129 6.11 -1.47 20.13
N ARG A 130 5.84 -0.73 21.21
CA ARG A 130 4.47 -0.45 21.67
C ARG A 130 3.83 0.70 20.88
N THR A 131 4.64 1.52 20.21
CA THR A 131 4.18 2.73 19.52
C THR A 131 4.44 2.74 18.02
N THR A 132 5.20 1.79 17.49
CA THR A 132 5.65 1.81 16.09
C THR A 132 4.85 0.87 15.21
N LEU A 133 4.53 1.34 14.00
CA LEU A 133 3.91 0.57 12.93
C LEU A 133 4.74 0.70 11.65
N LEU A 134 5.09 -0.42 11.03
CA LEU A 134 5.68 -0.52 9.70
C LEU A 134 4.58 -0.94 8.72
N LEU A 135 4.33 -0.12 7.71
CA LEU A 135 3.47 -0.43 6.57
C LEU A 135 4.34 -0.86 5.39
N ASP A 136 4.25 -2.13 4.99
CA ASP A 136 5.09 -2.72 3.95
C ASP A 136 4.38 -3.91 3.26
N ASP A 137 4.62 -4.13 1.98
CA ASP A 137 4.10 -5.28 1.22
C ASP A 137 4.85 -6.61 1.49
N SER A 138 6.01 -6.57 2.17
CA SER A 138 6.88 -7.72 2.32
C SER A 138 7.08 -8.14 3.77
N VAL A 139 6.50 -9.30 4.14
CA VAL A 139 6.74 -9.98 5.42
C VAL A 139 8.24 -10.17 5.69
N ARG A 140 8.99 -10.51 4.63
CA ARG A 140 10.44 -10.72 4.66
C ARG A 140 11.26 -9.47 5.01
N LYS A 141 10.71 -8.25 4.91
CA LYS A 141 11.40 -7.05 5.38
C LYS A 141 11.19 -6.83 6.87
N ALA A 142 10.07 -7.27 7.43
CA ALA A 142 9.69 -7.05 8.83
C ALA A 142 9.95 -8.25 9.76
N HIS A 143 10.62 -9.31 9.29
CA HIS A 143 10.74 -10.59 10.01
C HIS A 143 11.31 -10.49 11.43
N LEU A 144 12.12 -9.47 11.74
CA LEU A 144 12.64 -9.23 13.09
C LEU A 144 11.60 -8.65 14.06
N HIS A 145 10.56 -8.00 13.54
CA HIS A 145 9.51 -7.32 14.30
C HIS A 145 8.13 -7.55 13.67
N PRO A 146 7.69 -8.82 13.53
CA PRO A 146 6.49 -9.17 12.75
C PRO A 146 5.21 -8.58 13.36
N PHE A 147 5.19 -8.32 14.67
CA PHE A 147 4.04 -7.74 15.35
C PHE A 147 3.98 -6.21 15.26
N ASN A 148 4.96 -5.55 14.65
CA ASN A 148 4.90 -4.14 14.31
C ASN A 148 4.55 -3.92 12.83
N HIS A 149 4.22 -4.98 12.09
CA HIS A 149 4.04 -4.94 10.65
C HIS A 149 2.56 -5.02 10.28
N VAL A 150 2.08 -4.01 9.54
CA VAL A 150 0.86 -4.12 8.72
C VAL A 150 1.33 -4.52 7.33
N CYS A 151 1.29 -5.82 7.05
CA CYS A 151 1.51 -6.31 5.70
C CYS A 151 0.31 -5.95 4.84
N VAL A 152 0.53 -5.44 3.63
CA VAL A 152 -0.53 -5.19 2.64
C VAL A 152 -0.28 -5.99 1.37
N GLU A 153 -1.32 -6.20 0.57
CA GLU A 153 -1.14 -6.76 -0.78
C GLU A 153 -0.27 -5.81 -1.61
N GLU A 154 0.68 -6.38 -2.36
CA GLU A 154 1.55 -5.61 -3.24
C GLU A 154 0.72 -4.94 -4.37
N TYR A 155 0.90 -3.64 -4.54
CA TYR A 155 0.27 -2.88 -5.60
C TYR A 155 1.00 -3.08 -6.92
N LEU A 156 0.51 -4.06 -7.68
CA LEU A 156 1.09 -4.51 -8.95
C LEU A 156 0.42 -3.88 -10.18
N GLN A 157 1.00 -4.14 -11.35
CA GLN A 157 0.52 -3.65 -12.63
C GLN A 157 -0.89 -4.16 -12.96
N GLU A 158 -1.21 -5.39 -12.54
CA GLU A 158 -2.51 -6.04 -12.69
C GLU A 158 -3.57 -5.36 -11.82
N THR A 159 -3.23 -5.01 -10.57
CA THR A 159 -4.12 -4.25 -9.68
C THR A 159 -4.39 -2.86 -10.23
N ARG A 160 -3.34 -2.15 -10.67
CA ARG A 160 -3.50 -0.85 -11.33
C ARG A 160 -4.37 -0.91 -12.59
N ALA A 161 -4.25 -1.98 -13.38
CA ALA A 161 -5.06 -2.14 -14.59
C ALA A 161 -6.55 -2.26 -14.23
N ARG A 162 -6.89 -3.02 -13.19
CA ARG A 162 -8.26 -3.10 -12.66
C ARG A 162 -8.78 -1.73 -12.21
N ASP A 163 -7.98 -0.96 -11.48
CA ASP A 163 -8.38 0.38 -11.05
C ASP A 163 -8.64 1.33 -12.23
N LEU A 164 -7.85 1.23 -13.30
CA LEU A 164 -8.09 2.00 -14.52
C LEU A 164 -9.38 1.58 -15.22
N GLU A 165 -9.73 0.29 -15.23
CA GLU A 165 -11.01 -0.18 -15.76
C GLU A 165 -12.20 0.37 -14.96
N VAL A 166 -12.10 0.43 -13.63
CA VAL A 166 -13.12 1.08 -12.77
C VAL A 166 -13.29 2.54 -13.15
N TRP A 167 -12.17 3.27 -13.30
CA TRP A 167 -12.19 4.67 -13.72
C TRP A 167 -12.79 4.85 -15.12
N GLU A 168 -12.39 4.03 -16.09
CA GLU A 168 -12.91 4.09 -17.46
C GLU A 168 -14.42 3.80 -17.49
N ALA A 169 -14.90 2.84 -16.70
CA ALA A 169 -16.32 2.52 -16.62
C ALA A 169 -17.15 3.67 -16.01
N SER A 170 -16.63 4.35 -14.98
CA SER A 170 -17.31 5.49 -14.36
C SER A 170 -17.32 6.73 -15.25
N HIS A 171 -16.29 6.93 -16.10
CA HIS A 171 -16.15 8.10 -16.97
C HIS A 171 -16.68 7.89 -18.40
N SER A 172 -16.76 6.65 -18.89
CA SER A 172 -17.32 6.34 -20.22
C SER A 172 -18.83 6.49 -20.27
N ARG A 173 -19.52 6.35 -19.13
CA ARG A 173 -20.95 6.66 -18.98
C ARG A 173 -21.28 8.15 -19.18
N ALA A 174 -20.27 9.03 -19.22
CA ALA A 174 -20.44 10.47 -19.40
C ALA A 174 -20.21 10.98 -20.85
N THR A 175 -19.86 10.13 -21.83
CA THR A 175 -19.65 10.60 -23.23
C THR A 175 -20.24 9.68 -24.31
N PRO A 176 -21.07 10.20 -25.26
CA PRO A 176 -21.63 9.42 -26.39
C PRO A 176 -20.58 8.87 -27.38
N LEU A 177 -19.33 9.35 -27.29
CA LEU A 177 -18.25 9.02 -28.23
C LEU A 177 -17.53 7.70 -27.87
N SER A 178 -17.64 7.23 -26.62
CA SER A 178 -16.99 5.99 -26.13
C SER A 178 -17.63 4.71 -26.70
N ALA A 179 -18.94 4.74 -26.96
CA ALA A 179 -19.69 3.64 -27.59
C ALA A 179 -19.13 3.26 -28.97
N LYS A 180 -18.59 4.22 -29.73
CA LYS A 180 -17.96 3.97 -31.04
C LYS A 180 -16.62 3.24 -30.93
N ARG A 181 -15.85 3.42 -29.85
CA ARG A 181 -14.58 2.69 -29.60
C ARG A 181 -14.85 1.26 -29.13
N LEU A 182 -15.81 1.06 -28.23
CA LEU A 182 -16.26 -0.26 -27.77
C LEU A 182 -16.80 -1.11 -28.94
N ALA A 183 -17.60 -0.52 -29.83
CA ALA A 183 -18.09 -1.22 -31.03
C ALA A 183 -16.98 -1.59 -32.03
N LYS A 184 -15.88 -0.81 -32.10
CA LYS A 184 -14.75 -1.07 -32.99
C LYS A 184 -13.86 -2.21 -32.47
N ASN A 185 -13.72 -2.34 -31.16
CA ASN A 185 -12.99 -3.46 -30.54
C ASN A 185 -13.80 -4.77 -30.58
N ALA A 186 -15.13 -4.73 -30.40
CA ALA A 186 -15.99 -5.89 -30.57
C ALA A 186 -15.95 -6.45 -32.01
N LYS A 187 -15.93 -5.57 -33.03
CA LYS A 187 -15.78 -5.97 -34.45
C LYS A 187 -14.40 -6.54 -34.81
N LYS A 188 -13.36 -6.23 -34.03
CA LYS A 188 -12.01 -6.80 -34.22
C LYS A 188 -11.87 -8.17 -33.55
N ALA A 189 -12.63 -8.42 -32.48
CA ALA A 189 -12.70 -9.72 -31.80
C ALA A 189 -13.52 -10.75 -32.59
N THR A 190 -14.58 -10.36 -33.31
CA THR A 190 -15.39 -11.28 -34.13
C THR A 190 -14.74 -11.75 -35.43
N SER A 191 -13.58 -11.21 -35.80
CA SER A 191 -12.82 -11.65 -36.99
C SER A 191 -11.88 -12.83 -36.71
N LYS A 192 -11.67 -13.21 -35.45
CA LYS A 192 -10.79 -14.33 -35.09
C LYS A 192 -11.50 -15.18 -34.04
N THR A 193 -11.66 -16.46 -34.37
CA THR A 193 -12.14 -17.55 -33.52
C THR A 193 -13.66 -17.80 -33.60
N LYS A 194 -14.02 -18.64 -34.57
CA LYS A 194 -15.26 -19.42 -34.57
C LYS A 194 -14.99 -20.66 -33.70
N VAL A 195 -15.39 -20.63 -32.44
CA VAL A 195 -15.47 -21.82 -31.57
C VAL A 195 -16.77 -21.70 -30.80
N ASP A 196 -17.67 -22.65 -31.04
CA ASP A 196 -18.92 -22.82 -30.30
C ASP A 196 -18.59 -23.17 -28.84
N VAL A 197 -18.96 -22.30 -27.90
CA VAL A 197 -18.99 -22.64 -26.48
C VAL A 197 -20.27 -22.07 -25.88
N ASP A 198 -21.01 -22.99 -25.28
CA ASP A 198 -22.25 -22.84 -24.54
C ASP A 198 -22.18 -21.70 -23.51
N VAL A 199 -23.10 -20.74 -23.61
CA VAL A 199 -23.14 -19.56 -22.73
C VAL A 199 -23.88 -19.94 -21.46
N LYS A 200 -23.12 -20.35 -20.43
CA LYS A 200 -23.62 -20.27 -19.05
C LYS A 200 -23.71 -18.81 -18.64
N GLU A 201 -24.93 -18.35 -18.45
CA GLU A 201 -25.29 -17.05 -17.88
C GLU A 201 -24.51 -16.82 -16.57
N SER A 202 -23.50 -15.97 -16.65
CA SER A 202 -22.73 -15.56 -15.48
C SER A 202 -23.49 -14.46 -14.76
N ALA A 203 -23.58 -14.57 -13.44
CA ALA A 203 -24.21 -13.61 -12.55
C ALA A 203 -23.77 -12.16 -12.86
N PRO A 204 -24.63 -11.15 -12.61
CA PRO A 204 -24.33 -9.76 -12.94
C PRO A 204 -22.97 -9.33 -12.37
N PRO A 205 -22.15 -8.56 -13.11
CA PRO A 205 -20.84 -8.15 -12.66
C PRO A 205 -20.99 -7.37 -11.35
N ARG A 206 -20.41 -7.92 -10.27
CA ARG A 206 -20.16 -7.20 -9.02
C ARG A 206 -19.58 -5.84 -9.39
N ALA A 207 -20.12 -4.75 -8.86
CA ALA A 207 -19.59 -3.42 -9.13
C ALA A 207 -18.09 -3.42 -8.80
N ALA A 208 -17.25 -3.24 -9.80
CA ALA A 208 -15.80 -3.23 -9.61
C ALA A 208 -15.44 -1.99 -8.80
N THR A 209 -14.87 -2.19 -7.61
CA THR A 209 -14.39 -1.13 -6.72
C THR A 209 -12.89 -0.92 -6.93
N TYR A 210 -12.40 0.28 -6.61
CA TYR A 210 -10.96 0.50 -6.54
C TYR A 210 -10.33 -0.35 -5.42
N ASP A 211 -9.01 -0.51 -5.46
CA ASP A 211 -8.25 -1.05 -4.33
C ASP A 211 -8.40 -0.17 -3.07
N GLU A 212 -9.12 -0.68 -2.06
CA GLU A 212 -9.45 0.04 -0.82
C GLU A 212 -8.36 -0.07 0.26
N THR A 213 -7.21 -0.69 -0.04
CA THR A 213 -6.16 -0.97 0.95
C THR A 213 -5.72 0.27 1.74
N LEU A 214 -5.55 1.43 1.08
CA LEU A 214 -5.13 2.64 1.81
C LEU A 214 -6.25 3.25 2.66
N LEU A 215 -7.52 3.02 2.34
CA LEU A 215 -8.63 3.34 3.25
C LEU A 215 -8.59 2.42 4.47
N ALA A 216 -8.37 1.12 4.26
CA ALA A 216 -8.22 0.17 5.36
C ALA A 216 -7.07 0.55 6.30
N VAL A 217 -5.93 0.98 5.76
CA VAL A 217 -4.82 1.51 6.56
C VAL A 217 -5.23 2.70 7.41
N VAL A 218 -6.01 3.65 6.88
CA VAL A 218 -6.51 4.80 7.68
C VAL A 218 -7.38 4.31 8.85
N GLY A 219 -8.27 3.33 8.62
CA GLY A 219 -9.09 2.75 9.68
C GLY A 219 -8.28 2.06 10.78
N ILE A 220 -7.24 1.30 10.39
CA ILE A 220 -6.30 0.67 11.33
C ILE A 220 -5.57 1.76 12.15
N LEU A 221 -5.07 2.81 11.50
CA LEU A 221 -4.37 3.91 12.18
C LEU A 221 -5.27 4.63 13.20
N GLU A 222 -6.53 4.92 12.83
CA GLU A 222 -7.46 5.60 13.75
C GLU A 222 -7.75 4.74 14.98
N THR A 223 -7.79 3.41 14.84
CA THR A 223 -7.91 2.50 15.99
C THR A 223 -6.66 2.55 16.87
N LEU A 224 -5.48 2.39 16.24
CA LEU A 224 -4.18 2.38 16.93
C LEU A 224 -3.85 3.68 17.67
N LYS A 225 -4.49 4.81 17.32
CA LYS A 225 -4.39 6.10 18.03
C LYS A 225 -4.58 5.98 19.54
N THR A 226 -5.49 5.11 19.97
CA THR A 226 -5.81 4.92 21.40
C THR A 226 -5.26 3.64 22.00
N GLU A 227 -4.69 2.75 21.17
CA GLU A 227 -4.12 1.49 21.62
C GLU A 227 -2.87 1.72 22.48
N ALA A 228 -2.73 0.98 23.57
CA ALA A 228 -1.58 1.12 24.47
C ALA A 228 -0.31 0.43 23.92
N ASP A 229 -0.49 -0.67 23.18
CA ASP A 229 0.60 -1.52 22.69
C ASP A 229 0.28 -2.04 21.29
N VAL A 230 0.88 -1.42 20.28
CA VAL A 230 0.68 -1.78 18.86
C VAL A 230 1.10 -3.23 18.59
N ALA A 231 2.22 -3.67 19.15
CA ALA A 231 2.72 -5.01 18.93
C ALA A 231 1.80 -6.08 19.52
N GLU A 232 1.32 -5.85 20.74
CA GLU A 232 0.36 -6.75 21.37
C GLU A 232 -0.98 -6.77 20.61
N TRP A 233 -1.47 -5.61 20.16
CA TRP A 233 -2.72 -5.51 19.39
C TRP A 233 -2.65 -6.31 18.08
N ILE A 234 -1.56 -6.17 17.30
CA ILE A 234 -1.37 -6.93 16.06
C ILE A 234 -1.26 -8.43 16.37
N ARG A 235 -0.45 -8.81 17.38
CA ARG A 235 -0.29 -10.22 17.81
C ARG A 235 -1.63 -10.85 18.24
N GLY A 236 -2.48 -10.06 18.89
CA GLY A 236 -3.83 -10.43 19.31
C GLY A 236 -4.79 -10.70 18.13
N GLY A 237 -4.42 -10.29 16.92
CA GLY A 237 -5.25 -10.43 15.72
C GLY A 237 -6.05 -9.18 15.40
N GLY A 238 -5.66 -8.01 15.92
CA GLY A 238 -6.35 -6.74 15.67
C GLY A 238 -6.60 -6.46 14.20
N LEU A 239 -5.69 -6.85 13.29
CA LEU A 239 -5.84 -6.66 11.84
C LEU A 239 -7.06 -7.36 11.21
N TRP A 240 -7.70 -8.30 11.90
CA TRP A 240 -8.92 -8.95 11.44
C TRP A 240 -10.19 -8.12 11.72
N GLY A 241 -10.10 -7.08 12.55
CA GLY A 241 -11.24 -6.25 12.92
C GLY A 241 -12.34 -7.10 13.56
N ASP A 242 -13.59 -6.90 13.10
CA ASP A 242 -14.73 -7.73 13.51
C ASP A 242 -14.85 -9.05 12.71
N SER A 243 -13.94 -9.29 11.77
CA SER A 243 -13.95 -10.52 10.96
C SER A 243 -13.41 -11.71 11.74
N ALA A 244 -13.93 -12.90 11.43
CA ALA A 244 -13.43 -14.12 12.02
C ALA A 244 -11.95 -14.34 11.64
N ARG A 245 -11.09 -14.44 12.66
CA ARG A 245 -9.69 -14.81 12.48
C ARG A 245 -9.62 -16.28 12.03
N PRO A 246 -8.83 -16.61 10.99
CA PRO A 246 -8.60 -18.00 10.62
C PRO A 246 -7.89 -18.73 11.77
N PRO A 247 -8.19 -20.01 11.98
CA PRO A 247 -7.55 -20.80 13.02
C PRO A 247 -6.04 -20.79 12.84
N SER A 248 -5.29 -20.62 13.93
CA SER A 248 -3.84 -20.73 13.88
C SER A 248 -3.45 -22.14 13.42
N PRO A 249 -2.44 -22.28 12.53
CA PRO A 249 -1.96 -23.59 12.12
C PRO A 249 -1.48 -24.37 13.35
N SER A 250 -1.80 -25.67 13.38
CA SER A 250 -1.44 -26.52 14.51
C SER A 250 0.08 -26.58 14.72
N PRO A 251 0.57 -26.75 15.96
CA PRO A 251 2.01 -26.86 16.26
C PRO A 251 2.73 -27.92 15.42
N ASN A 252 2.04 -29.00 15.05
CA ASN A 252 2.60 -30.08 14.23
C ASN A 252 2.81 -29.70 12.76
N ALA A 253 2.06 -28.72 12.23
CA ALA A 253 2.24 -28.24 10.85
C ALA A 253 3.50 -27.37 10.72
N LEU A 254 3.86 -26.63 11.77
CA LEU A 254 5.04 -25.76 11.81
C LEU A 254 6.37 -26.54 11.83
N ALA A 255 6.36 -27.79 12.28
CA ALA A 255 7.56 -28.64 12.41
C ALA A 255 8.00 -29.32 11.10
N VAL A 256 7.19 -29.29 10.04
CA VAL A 256 7.42 -30.06 8.79
C VAL A 256 8.01 -29.21 7.67
N CYS A 257 7.94 -27.88 7.74
CA CYS A 257 8.48 -27.00 6.69
C CYS A 257 9.84 -26.40 7.09
N MET A 258 10.83 -26.55 6.20
CA MET A 258 12.18 -25.99 6.38
C MET A 258 12.21 -24.45 6.36
N ASP A 259 11.14 -23.79 5.89
CA ASP A 259 10.97 -22.33 5.91
C ASP A 259 9.65 -21.97 6.63
N ALA A 260 9.73 -21.64 7.92
CA ALA A 260 8.58 -21.26 8.75
C ALA A 260 7.85 -19.98 8.27
N LEU A 261 8.47 -19.19 7.37
CA LEU A 261 7.89 -17.99 6.78
C LEU A 261 6.85 -18.28 5.69
N ASP A 262 6.89 -19.45 5.05
CA ASP A 262 5.92 -19.85 4.01
C ASP A 262 4.66 -20.50 4.63
N LEU A 263 4.67 -20.76 5.94
CA LEU A 263 3.52 -21.16 6.76
C LEU A 263 2.87 -19.97 7.49
N ALA A 264 3.18 -18.75 7.07
CA ALA A 264 2.56 -17.57 7.66
C ALA A 264 1.03 -17.72 7.60
N PRO A 265 0.31 -17.44 8.71
CA PRO A 265 -1.14 -17.42 8.69
C PRO A 265 -1.62 -16.53 7.56
N GLU A 266 -2.78 -16.88 6.95
CA GLU A 266 -3.33 -16.08 5.87
C GLU A 266 -3.30 -14.59 6.22
N PRO A 267 -2.83 -13.72 5.31
CA PRO A 267 -2.73 -12.30 5.62
C PRO A 267 -4.14 -11.70 5.74
N TRP A 268 -4.36 -10.75 6.65
CA TRP A 268 -5.68 -10.13 6.86
C TRP A 268 -6.29 -9.56 5.56
N PHE A 269 -5.46 -9.08 4.64
CA PHE A 269 -5.90 -8.54 3.35
C PHE A 269 -6.41 -9.60 2.36
N SER A 270 -6.28 -10.91 2.64
CA SER A 270 -6.95 -11.96 1.88
C SER A 270 -8.45 -12.04 2.20
N SER A 271 -8.87 -11.55 3.37
CA SER A 271 -10.29 -11.47 3.73
C SER A 271 -10.90 -10.17 3.21
N THR A 272 -11.87 -10.30 2.31
CA THR A 272 -12.64 -9.17 1.80
C THR A 272 -13.43 -8.49 2.91
N GLU A 273 -13.89 -9.25 3.91
CA GLU A 273 -14.62 -8.75 5.08
C GLU A 273 -13.70 -7.88 5.95
N ALA A 274 -12.48 -8.33 6.23
CA ALA A 274 -11.52 -7.56 7.02
C ALA A 274 -11.12 -6.26 6.31
N VAL A 275 -10.85 -6.32 5.00
CA VAL A 275 -10.52 -5.14 4.20
C VAL A 275 -11.68 -4.14 4.19
N LYS A 276 -12.92 -4.60 3.97
CA LYS A 276 -14.10 -3.73 3.95
C LYS A 276 -14.41 -3.12 5.31
N TYR A 277 -14.28 -3.90 6.37
CA TYR A 277 -14.43 -3.41 7.74
C TYR A 277 -13.48 -2.24 7.98
N TRP A 278 -12.19 -2.44 7.70
CA TRP A 278 -11.19 -1.40 7.90
C TRP A 278 -11.36 -0.21 6.96
N ALA A 279 -11.71 -0.45 5.70
CA ALA A 279 -11.97 0.62 4.74
C ALA A 279 -13.13 1.50 5.19
N ALA A 280 -14.22 0.92 5.72
CA ALA A 280 -15.33 1.66 6.29
C ALA A 280 -14.90 2.52 7.49
N GLN A 281 -14.09 1.98 8.41
CA GLN A 281 -13.53 2.78 9.51
C GLN A 281 -12.63 3.90 8.99
N GLY A 282 -11.86 3.65 7.94
CA GLY A 282 -11.03 4.66 7.29
C GLY A 282 -11.84 5.80 6.69
N VAL A 283 -12.93 5.49 5.98
CA VAL A 283 -13.86 6.48 5.45
C VAL A 283 -14.44 7.34 6.57
N HIS A 284 -14.93 6.74 7.65
CA HIS A 284 -15.45 7.48 8.80
C HIS A 284 -14.40 8.41 9.43
N ALA A 285 -13.15 7.95 9.55
CA ALA A 285 -12.05 8.75 10.07
C ALA A 285 -11.71 9.94 9.17
N LEU A 286 -11.74 9.76 7.84
CA LEU A 286 -11.53 10.83 6.86
C LEU A 286 -12.67 11.85 6.92
N GLU A 287 -13.92 11.39 6.94
CA GLU A 287 -15.11 12.24 7.04
C GLU A 287 -15.12 13.07 8.33
N ALA A 288 -14.73 12.48 9.46
CA ALA A 288 -14.62 13.18 10.74
C ALA A 288 -13.58 14.32 10.72
N LEU A 289 -12.57 14.21 9.85
CA LEU A 289 -11.56 15.25 9.60
C LEU A 289 -11.89 16.13 8.38
N GLN A 290 -13.06 15.94 7.75
CA GLN A 290 -13.49 16.65 6.54
C GLN A 290 -12.52 16.50 5.36
N ILE A 291 -11.90 15.32 5.24
CA ILE A 291 -11.00 14.96 4.14
C ILE A 291 -11.82 14.27 3.03
N ASP A 292 -11.64 14.72 1.79
CA ASP A 292 -12.33 14.14 0.63
C ASP A 292 -11.83 12.73 0.33
N VAL A 293 -12.77 11.81 0.05
CA VAL A 293 -12.48 10.39 -0.21
C VAL A 293 -12.39 10.15 -1.72
N ALA A 294 -11.33 10.68 -2.33
CA ALA A 294 -11.06 10.52 -3.75
C ALA A 294 -10.04 9.40 -4.03
N ALA A 295 -10.38 8.49 -4.95
CA ALA A 295 -9.48 7.41 -5.36
C ALA A 295 -8.19 7.93 -6.03
N GLY A 296 -8.22 9.09 -6.68
CA GLY A 296 -7.03 9.69 -7.32
C GLY A 296 -6.49 8.90 -8.51
N ILE A 297 -7.34 8.09 -9.17
CA ILE A 297 -7.01 7.37 -10.41
C ILE A 297 -7.54 8.18 -11.60
N HIS A 298 -6.75 8.21 -12.68
CA HIS A 298 -7.01 9.02 -13.87
C HIS A 298 -6.42 8.30 -15.09
N GLY A 299 -7.16 8.27 -16.20
CA GLY A 299 -6.80 7.54 -17.42
C GLY A 299 -5.76 8.19 -18.34
N GLY A 300 -4.85 9.01 -17.80
CA GLY A 300 -3.81 9.67 -18.58
C GLY A 300 -2.41 9.30 -18.10
N HIS A 301 -1.65 8.58 -18.93
CA HIS A 301 -0.20 8.71 -19.10
C HIS A 301 0.25 8.04 -20.40
#